data_AF-A0A3L7TEQ8-F1
#
_entry.id   AF-A0A3L7TEQ8-F1
#
_cell.length_a   1.000
_cell.length_b   1.000
_cell.length_c   1.000
_cell.angle_alpha   90.00
_cell.angle_beta   90.00
_cell.angle_gamma   90.00
#
_symmetry.space_group_name_H-M   'P 1'
#
loop_
_entity.id
_entity.type
_entity.pdbx_description
1 polymer ?
#
loop_
_entity_poly.entity_id
_entity_poly.type
_entity_poly.pdbx_seq_one_letter_code
_entity_poly.pdbx_strand_id
1 'polypeptide(L)'
;MEIELMLTVPSQSLRSLSLTTAAILAATCSAIAGADSNLSLTAADATIGVGQKLVVTVGLNGDPVNGVGAQFILNYDSTKLSLDSSVDTGNSYVLSAGAALDLELYESSTAGVYKLALGTTSGNDNVSLSGGFVVLTFTCTGDFCAASDKVSFATSGSLSSTIASVSGAVTLAAATNLGAVTRDTVAPSLVSVPAGRSFWADANGMNTAAVTIVAPTGSDTCDTAVDITYTRTAGSGLSSFGAGAVTTITWTATDDCGNTATNTTAVDVSASSVMFADLSMGGSFTTSSFTRGVTVATTSGAGFSVSDTISLATAGSGSTSRAQGTADFTVSGAVDWTSACATVRDPLHTLRRALTIGVGPTNGSLDGREFNSSYGVNGSSSSDYLVVGNGNADAVIDILDFSVFVTQRGATNLGIDTTSSSTGPHTDFNASGVVSNADLSFLSVNFFAVDESCGGYTGGQTPLASISVKQLRRMGLGAQAMADVNNDGWVDTTDMMLVMQGAVPVQQKPISTSSNTAW
;
A
#
# COMPACT_ATOMS: atom_id res chain seq x y z
N MET A 1 -61.44 26.26 -36.89
CA MET A 1 -61.27 25.86 -38.30
C MET A 1 -60.66 24.46 -38.23
N GLU A 2 -61.51 23.48 -37.92
CA GLU A 2 -62.26 22.62 -38.86
C GLU A 2 -61.46 21.34 -39.12
N ILE A 3 -62.06 20.19 -38.78
CA ILE A 3 -62.48 19.19 -39.76
C ILE A 3 -63.69 18.47 -39.15
N GLU A 4 -64.85 18.86 -39.67
CA GLU A 4 -66.10 18.12 -39.69
C GLU A 4 -66.06 17.25 -40.96
N LEU A 5 -66.31 15.93 -40.88
CA LEU A 5 -66.61 15.14 -42.10
C LEU A 5 -67.50 13.92 -41.82
N MET A 6 -68.79 14.14 -42.09
CA MET A 6 -69.80 13.32 -42.81
C MET A 6 -69.85 11.78 -42.71
N LEU A 7 -71.06 11.33 -42.34
CA LEU A 7 -71.67 10.03 -42.64
C LEU A 7 -71.87 9.79 -44.15
N THR A 8 -71.69 8.54 -44.64
CA THR A 8 -72.74 7.72 -45.31
C THR A 8 -72.28 6.31 -45.77
N VAL A 9 -72.91 5.24 -45.20
CA VAL A 9 -73.28 3.89 -45.74
C VAL A 9 -72.16 2.81 -45.99
N PRO A 10 -72.38 1.46 -45.92
CA PRO A 10 -73.25 0.58 -45.12
C PRO A 10 -72.50 -0.51 -44.29
N SER A 11 -73.22 -1.14 -43.36
CA SER A 11 -73.01 -2.48 -42.76
C SER A 11 -71.61 -2.84 -42.23
N GLN A 12 -71.45 -2.66 -40.90
CA GLN A 12 -70.49 -3.26 -39.93
C GLN A 12 -70.17 -2.25 -38.81
N SER A 13 -70.54 -0.97 -38.98
CA SER A 13 -70.16 0.16 -38.10
C SER A 13 -71.01 0.36 -36.83
N LEU A 14 -71.72 -0.65 -36.32
CA LEU A 14 -72.52 -0.51 -35.09
C LEU A 14 -71.70 -0.60 -33.78
N ARG A 15 -70.38 -0.77 -33.85
CA ARG A 15 -69.49 -0.78 -32.66
C ARG A 15 -68.87 0.58 -32.31
N SER A 16 -68.97 1.60 -33.17
CA SER A 16 -68.46 2.96 -32.86
C SER A 16 -69.54 3.91 -32.33
N LEU A 17 -70.83 3.55 -32.42
CA LEU A 17 -71.93 4.44 -32.02
C LEU A 17 -72.25 4.44 -30.52
N SER A 18 -71.64 3.56 -29.71
CA SER A 18 -71.75 3.62 -28.24
C SER A 18 -70.61 4.37 -27.56
N LEU A 19 -69.50 4.64 -28.28
CA LEU A 19 -68.27 5.19 -27.70
C LEU A 19 -68.22 6.73 -27.68
N THR A 20 -68.82 7.40 -28.66
CA THR A 20 -69.06 8.86 -28.57
C THR A 20 -70.08 9.15 -27.48
N THR A 21 -71.08 8.28 -27.28
CA THR A 21 -72.07 8.44 -26.21
C THR A 21 -71.46 8.18 -24.84
N ALA A 22 -70.56 7.20 -24.67
CA ALA A 22 -69.88 6.96 -23.38
C ALA A 22 -68.87 8.06 -23.02
N ALA A 23 -68.09 8.58 -23.98
CA ALA A 23 -67.15 9.68 -23.76
C ALA A 23 -67.83 11.05 -23.57
N ILE A 24 -69.00 11.28 -24.20
CA ILE A 24 -69.82 12.49 -24.02
C ILE A 24 -70.69 12.41 -22.75
N LEU A 25 -71.19 11.22 -22.34
CA LEU A 25 -71.91 11.05 -21.06
C LEU A 25 -70.98 11.16 -19.84
N ALA A 26 -69.71 10.78 -19.96
CA ALA A 26 -68.72 10.97 -18.90
C ALA A 26 -68.51 12.44 -18.50
N ALA A 27 -68.81 13.39 -19.39
CA ALA A 27 -68.72 14.83 -19.13
C ALA A 27 -69.97 15.43 -18.44
N THR A 28 -71.05 14.66 -18.24
CA THR A 28 -72.35 15.16 -17.71
C THR A 28 -72.99 14.30 -16.62
N CYS A 29 -72.37 13.19 -16.23
CA CYS A 29 -72.89 12.28 -15.21
C CYS A 29 -72.14 12.41 -13.88
N SER A 30 -72.88 12.31 -12.77
CA SER A 30 -72.34 12.39 -11.41
C SER A 30 -71.33 11.29 -11.11
N ALA A 31 -70.17 11.70 -10.60
CA ALA A 31 -69.14 10.88 -9.98
C ALA A 31 -69.69 9.74 -9.09
N ILE A 32 -69.30 8.50 -9.35
CA ILE A 32 -69.42 7.40 -8.38
C ILE A 32 -68.11 7.36 -7.58
N ALA A 33 -68.22 7.32 -6.25
CA ALA A 33 -67.07 7.22 -5.37
C ALA A 33 -66.30 5.93 -5.66
N GLY A 34 -65.12 6.04 -6.26
CA GLY A 34 -64.09 5.03 -6.08
C GLY A 34 -63.63 5.07 -4.63
N ALA A 35 -63.43 3.90 -4.03
CA ALA A 35 -62.62 3.77 -2.82
C ALA A 35 -61.23 4.39 -3.04
N ASP A 36 -60.45 4.57 -1.96
CA ASP A 36 -59.18 5.34 -1.88
C ASP A 36 -58.09 4.92 -2.89
N SER A 37 -58.34 5.14 -4.18
CA SER A 37 -57.57 4.63 -5.32
C SER A 37 -57.11 5.77 -6.21
N ASN A 38 -55.84 5.67 -6.63
CA ASN A 38 -55.15 6.68 -7.41
C ASN A 38 -54.62 6.06 -8.69
N LEU A 39 -54.75 6.80 -9.80
CA LEU A 39 -53.89 6.51 -10.96
C LEU A 39 -52.44 6.71 -10.54
N SER A 40 -51.55 5.85 -11.00
CA SER A 40 -50.13 5.89 -10.63
C SER A 40 -49.21 5.55 -11.79
N LEU A 41 -48.07 6.21 -11.81
CA LEU A 41 -46.91 5.84 -12.62
C LEU A 41 -45.82 5.29 -11.70
N THR A 42 -45.40 4.05 -11.96
CA THR A 42 -44.37 3.38 -11.16
C THR A 42 -43.22 2.92 -12.05
N ALA A 43 -41.99 3.33 -11.74
CA ALA A 43 -40.81 2.81 -12.41
C ALA A 43 -40.50 1.39 -11.92
N ALA A 44 -40.00 0.53 -12.80
CA ALA A 44 -39.46 -0.77 -12.41
C ALA A 44 -38.21 -0.60 -11.51
N ASP A 45 -37.35 0.35 -11.88
CA ASP A 45 -36.12 0.68 -11.17
C ASP A 45 -36.04 2.20 -10.94
N ALA A 46 -35.65 2.61 -9.74
CA ALA A 46 -35.44 4.02 -9.42
C ALA A 46 -34.13 4.56 -10.00
N THR A 47 -33.18 3.68 -10.31
CA THR A 47 -31.87 4.02 -10.84
C THR A 47 -31.59 3.22 -12.11
N ILE A 48 -31.22 3.92 -13.18
CA ILE A 48 -31.16 3.34 -14.53
C ILE A 48 -29.70 3.29 -14.98
N GLY A 49 -29.08 2.12 -14.91
CA GLY A 49 -27.66 1.92 -15.25
C GLY A 49 -27.37 1.79 -16.75
N VAL A 50 -26.09 1.85 -17.13
CA VAL A 50 -25.67 1.88 -18.55
C VAL A 50 -26.31 0.75 -19.37
N GLY A 51 -26.90 1.10 -20.51
CA GLY A 51 -27.62 0.15 -21.38
C GLY A 51 -29.01 -0.28 -20.90
N GLN A 52 -29.45 0.10 -19.69
CA GLN A 52 -30.81 -0.12 -19.22
C GLN A 52 -31.79 0.93 -19.76
N LYS A 53 -33.08 0.58 -19.73
CA LYS A 53 -34.19 1.44 -20.14
C LYS A 53 -35.05 1.80 -18.93
N LEU A 54 -35.69 2.96 -18.98
CA LEU A 54 -36.69 3.32 -17.98
C LEU A 54 -38.00 2.62 -18.32
N VAL A 55 -38.43 1.68 -17.49
CA VAL A 55 -39.70 0.96 -17.65
C VAL A 55 -40.72 1.52 -16.66
N VAL A 56 -41.82 2.06 -17.17
CA VAL A 56 -42.88 2.71 -16.39
C VAL A 56 -44.19 1.94 -16.55
N THR A 57 -44.78 1.53 -15.43
CA THR A 57 -46.11 0.95 -15.40
C THR A 57 -47.14 2.02 -15.11
N VAL A 58 -48.16 2.13 -15.97
CA VAL A 58 -49.36 2.92 -15.73
C VAL A 58 -50.39 2.00 -15.10
N GLY A 59 -50.94 2.38 -13.95
CA GLY A 59 -51.87 1.53 -13.22
C GLY A 59 -52.70 2.26 -12.18
N LEU A 60 -53.29 1.47 -11.29
CA LEU A 60 -53.95 1.92 -10.07
C LEU A 60 -53.21 1.44 -8.83
N ASN A 61 -53.04 2.35 -7.87
CA ASN A 61 -52.70 2.04 -6.49
C ASN A 61 -53.95 2.24 -5.62
N GLY A 62 -54.24 1.29 -4.73
CA GLY A 62 -55.42 1.30 -3.87
C GLY A 62 -56.39 0.17 -4.21
N ASP A 63 -57.65 0.35 -3.84
CA ASP A 63 -58.70 -0.64 -4.04
C ASP A 63 -59.09 -0.80 -5.53
N PRO A 64 -59.52 -2.01 -5.95
CA PRO A 64 -60.02 -2.23 -7.31
C PRO A 64 -61.22 -1.34 -7.64
N VAL A 65 -61.31 -0.89 -8.89
CA VAL A 65 -62.44 -0.09 -9.40
C VAL A 65 -63.12 -0.79 -10.56
N ASN A 66 -64.44 -0.63 -10.68
CA ASN A 66 -65.20 -1.20 -11.79
C ASN A 66 -65.14 -0.29 -13.02
N GLY A 67 -64.71 -0.81 -14.18
CA GLY A 67 -64.60 -0.05 -15.42
C GLY A 67 -64.75 -0.89 -16.68
N VAL A 68 -64.97 -0.25 -17.82
CA VAL A 68 -65.03 -0.85 -19.18
C VAL A 68 -63.95 -0.31 -20.11
N GLY A 69 -63.20 0.70 -19.67
CA GLY A 69 -62.16 1.33 -20.45
C GLY A 69 -61.40 2.38 -19.66
N ALA A 70 -60.28 2.84 -20.19
CA ALA A 70 -59.51 3.94 -19.63
C ALA A 70 -58.88 4.78 -20.74
N GLN A 71 -58.70 6.07 -20.47
CA GLN A 71 -57.84 6.93 -21.26
C GLN A 71 -56.68 7.42 -20.40
N PHE A 72 -55.49 7.41 -20.97
CA PHE A 72 -54.27 7.92 -20.38
C PHE A 72 -53.72 9.03 -21.25
N ILE A 73 -53.46 10.18 -20.64
CA ILE A 73 -52.82 11.33 -21.25
C ILE A 73 -51.61 11.61 -20.39
N LEU A 74 -50.42 11.36 -20.94
CA LEU A 74 -49.15 11.49 -20.25
C LEU A 74 -48.26 12.51 -20.95
N ASN A 75 -47.53 13.28 -20.15
CA ASN A 75 -46.37 14.01 -20.63
C ASN A 75 -45.11 13.24 -20.24
N TYR A 76 -44.08 13.29 -21.08
CA TYR A 76 -42.74 12.84 -20.72
C TYR A 76 -41.69 13.85 -21.17
N ASP A 77 -40.54 13.89 -20.49
CA ASP A 77 -39.45 14.78 -20.87
C ASP A 77 -38.73 14.27 -22.12
N SER A 78 -39.19 14.72 -23.29
CA SER A 78 -38.62 14.29 -24.58
C SER A 78 -37.19 14.77 -24.83
N THR A 79 -36.63 15.62 -23.97
CA THR A 79 -35.21 16.00 -24.05
C THR A 79 -34.29 14.97 -23.40
N LYS A 80 -34.86 14.09 -22.56
CA LYS A 80 -34.15 13.07 -21.79
C LYS A 80 -34.66 11.65 -22.02
N LEU A 81 -35.87 11.49 -22.54
CA LEU A 81 -36.51 10.21 -22.79
C LEU A 81 -37.02 10.14 -24.23
N SER A 82 -36.88 8.99 -24.85
CA SER A 82 -37.58 8.61 -26.07
C SER A 82 -38.48 7.43 -25.75
N LEU A 83 -39.77 7.54 -26.05
CA LEU A 83 -40.71 6.43 -25.89
C LEU A 83 -40.45 5.40 -27.01
N ASP A 84 -40.23 4.15 -26.62
CA ASP A 84 -39.95 3.07 -27.56
C ASP A 84 -41.26 2.41 -28.03
N SER A 85 -41.24 1.87 -29.26
CA SER A 85 -42.25 0.94 -29.71
C SER A 85 -41.94 -0.49 -29.26
N SER A 86 -42.98 -1.20 -28.84
CA SER A 86 -43.01 -2.64 -28.68
C SER A 86 -42.67 -3.31 -30.02
N VAL A 87 -41.65 -4.16 -30.00
CA VAL A 87 -41.21 -4.94 -31.16
C VAL A 87 -42.24 -5.97 -31.61
N ASP A 88 -43.15 -6.38 -30.72
CA ASP A 88 -44.11 -7.45 -30.96
C ASP A 88 -45.43 -6.95 -31.58
N THR A 89 -45.87 -5.74 -31.20
CA THR A 89 -47.16 -5.17 -31.61
C THR A 89 -47.02 -3.95 -32.51
N GLY A 90 -45.86 -3.29 -32.53
CA GLY A 90 -45.65 -2.01 -33.19
C GLY A 90 -46.17 -0.80 -32.39
N ASN A 91 -46.92 -1.03 -31.31
CA ASN A 91 -47.47 0.00 -30.43
C ASN A 91 -46.42 0.55 -29.47
N SER A 92 -46.61 1.73 -28.89
CA SER A 92 -45.66 2.31 -27.91
C SER A 92 -45.86 1.80 -26.47
N TYR A 93 -46.63 0.73 -26.30
CA TYR A 93 -46.93 0.12 -25.00
C TYR A 93 -47.01 -1.41 -25.10
N VAL A 94 -46.87 -2.06 -23.95
CA VAL A 94 -47.17 -3.48 -23.75
C VAL A 94 -48.26 -3.59 -22.68
N LEU A 95 -49.24 -4.48 -22.87
CA LEU A 95 -50.23 -4.76 -21.84
C LEU A 95 -49.58 -5.46 -20.66
N SER A 96 -49.95 -5.05 -19.44
CA SER A 96 -49.54 -5.79 -18.24
C SER A 96 -50.15 -7.20 -18.27
N ALA A 97 -49.44 -8.19 -17.75
CA ALA A 97 -49.92 -9.58 -17.75
C ALA A 97 -51.27 -9.69 -17.02
N GLY A 98 -52.29 -10.20 -17.72
CA GLY A 98 -53.65 -10.31 -17.17
C GLY A 98 -54.41 -8.99 -17.06
N ALA A 99 -53.94 -7.91 -17.69
CA ALA A 99 -54.67 -6.64 -17.74
C ALA A 99 -56.05 -6.83 -18.38
N ALA A 100 -57.09 -6.39 -17.68
CA ALA A 100 -58.46 -6.46 -18.18
C ALA A 100 -58.75 -5.46 -19.31
N LEU A 101 -57.93 -4.42 -19.43
CA LEU A 101 -57.93 -3.46 -20.54
C LEU A 101 -57.08 -3.99 -21.69
N ASP A 102 -57.67 -4.81 -22.56
CA ASP A 102 -56.98 -5.60 -23.57
C ASP A 102 -57.32 -5.22 -25.02
N LEU A 103 -58.20 -4.23 -25.23
CA LEU A 103 -58.59 -3.74 -26.55
C LEU A 103 -58.05 -2.33 -26.78
N GLU A 104 -57.16 -2.15 -27.77
CA GLU A 104 -56.74 -0.81 -28.19
C GLU A 104 -57.88 -0.09 -28.93
N LEU A 105 -58.15 1.15 -28.51
CA LEU A 105 -59.14 2.02 -29.15
C LEU A 105 -58.49 3.21 -29.86
N TYR A 106 -57.42 3.73 -29.29
CA TYR A 106 -56.69 4.87 -29.83
C TYR A 106 -55.29 4.95 -29.24
N GLU A 107 -54.29 5.15 -30.08
CA GLU A 107 -52.93 5.52 -29.67
C GLU A 107 -52.47 6.76 -30.44
N SER A 108 -51.83 7.68 -29.74
CA SER A 108 -51.08 8.78 -30.35
C SER A 108 -49.82 9.04 -29.55
N SER A 109 -48.69 8.95 -30.25
CA SER A 109 -47.37 9.24 -29.70
C SER A 109 -46.75 10.41 -30.46
N THR A 110 -46.58 11.53 -29.79
CA THR A 110 -45.79 12.67 -30.26
C THR A 110 -44.68 12.90 -29.23
N ALA A 111 -43.54 13.46 -29.65
CA ALA A 111 -42.45 13.77 -28.73
C ALA A 111 -42.97 14.58 -27.53
N GLY A 112 -42.85 14.00 -26.33
CA GLY A 112 -43.23 14.57 -25.05
C GLY A 112 -44.70 14.42 -24.64
N VAL A 113 -45.58 13.92 -25.51
CA VAL A 113 -47.00 13.68 -25.19
C VAL A 113 -47.43 12.32 -25.71
N TYR A 114 -47.92 11.46 -24.80
CA TYR A 114 -48.45 10.15 -25.12
C TYR A 114 -49.92 10.05 -24.73
N LYS A 115 -50.76 9.57 -25.65
CA LYS A 115 -52.19 9.38 -25.46
C LYS A 115 -52.58 7.96 -25.82
N LEU A 116 -53.27 7.29 -24.91
CA LEU A 116 -53.73 5.93 -25.11
C LEU A 116 -55.17 5.81 -24.60
N ALA A 117 -56.04 5.17 -25.37
CA ALA A 117 -57.35 4.74 -24.90
C ALA A 117 -57.48 3.23 -25.10
N LEU A 118 -57.86 2.54 -24.02
CA LEU A 118 -58.08 1.10 -23.99
C LEU A 118 -59.52 0.81 -23.56
N GLY A 119 -60.08 -0.27 -24.11
CA GLY A 119 -61.33 -0.88 -23.67
C GLY A 119 -61.10 -2.33 -23.26
N THR A 120 -62.19 -3.03 -22.97
CA THR A 120 -62.17 -4.49 -22.75
C THR A 120 -62.75 -5.22 -23.97
N THR A 121 -62.20 -6.37 -24.31
CA THR A 121 -62.79 -7.30 -25.30
C THR A 121 -64.09 -7.94 -24.80
N SER A 122 -64.31 -7.90 -23.47
CA SER A 122 -65.55 -8.34 -22.81
C SER A 122 -66.76 -7.44 -23.12
N GLY A 123 -66.54 -6.27 -23.72
CA GLY A 123 -67.60 -5.40 -24.22
C GLY A 123 -68.04 -4.33 -23.21
N ASN A 124 -69.35 -4.17 -23.04
CA ASN A 124 -69.96 -3.09 -22.25
C ASN A 124 -70.26 -3.50 -20.80
N ASP A 125 -69.64 -4.54 -20.25
CA ASP A 125 -69.83 -4.95 -18.86
C ASP A 125 -68.64 -4.49 -18.01
N ASN A 126 -68.93 -3.88 -16.85
CA ASN A 126 -67.88 -3.48 -15.92
C ASN A 126 -67.03 -4.69 -15.51
N VAL A 127 -65.71 -4.54 -15.63
CA VAL A 127 -64.70 -5.45 -15.09
C VAL A 127 -63.97 -4.80 -13.92
N SER A 128 -63.43 -5.62 -13.02
CA SER A 128 -62.59 -5.14 -11.92
C SER A 128 -61.21 -4.75 -12.43
N LEU A 129 -60.85 -3.48 -12.30
CA LEU A 129 -59.56 -2.91 -12.67
C LEU A 129 -58.71 -2.68 -11.42
N SER A 130 -57.49 -3.22 -11.41
CA SER A 130 -56.54 -3.06 -10.32
C SER A 130 -55.11 -3.28 -10.83
N GLY A 131 -54.12 -2.68 -10.16
CA GLY A 131 -52.70 -2.88 -10.50
C GLY A 131 -52.31 -2.24 -11.83
N GLY A 132 -51.31 -2.81 -12.50
CA GLY A 132 -50.78 -2.31 -13.77
C GLY A 132 -51.69 -2.61 -14.96
N PHE A 133 -51.85 -1.62 -15.84
CA PHE A 133 -52.60 -1.76 -17.09
C PHE A 133 -51.66 -1.87 -18.27
N VAL A 134 -50.72 -0.93 -18.39
CA VAL A 134 -49.77 -0.86 -19.49
C VAL A 134 -48.37 -0.56 -18.99
N VAL A 135 -47.40 -1.10 -19.70
CA VAL A 135 -45.98 -0.87 -19.50
C VAL A 135 -45.44 -0.07 -20.67
N LEU A 136 -44.83 1.07 -20.35
CA LEU A 136 -44.16 1.95 -21.28
C LEU A 136 -42.66 1.80 -21.08
N THR A 137 -41.92 1.66 -22.17
CA THR A 137 -40.46 1.55 -22.12
C THR A 137 -39.84 2.77 -22.78
N PHE A 138 -38.95 3.44 -22.07
CA PHE A 138 -38.26 4.63 -22.54
C PHE A 138 -36.76 4.38 -22.65
N THR A 139 -36.20 4.72 -23.82
CA THR A 139 -34.76 4.89 -23.96
C THR A 139 -34.36 6.23 -23.33
N CYS A 140 -33.43 6.21 -22.38
CA CYS A 140 -32.87 7.44 -21.80
C CYS A 140 -31.84 8.04 -22.75
N THR A 141 -32.06 9.27 -23.20
CA THR A 141 -31.21 10.00 -24.17
C THR A 141 -30.27 11.00 -23.51
N GLY A 142 -30.37 11.20 -22.18
CA GLY A 142 -29.39 11.95 -21.41
C GLY A 142 -29.60 11.81 -19.90
N ASP A 143 -28.64 12.30 -19.14
CA ASP A 143 -28.57 12.10 -17.69
C ASP A 143 -29.45 13.08 -16.90
N PHE A 144 -29.90 12.64 -15.73
CA PHE A 144 -30.69 13.40 -14.76
C PHE A 144 -30.60 12.75 -13.37
N CYS A 145 -30.44 13.57 -12.32
CA CYS A 145 -30.29 13.09 -10.95
C CYS A 145 -31.59 13.27 -10.15
N ALA A 146 -32.08 12.20 -9.52
CA ALA A 146 -33.23 12.19 -8.60
C ALA A 146 -34.42 13.03 -9.10
N ALA A 147 -34.73 12.94 -10.40
CA ALA A 147 -35.71 13.80 -11.03
C ALA A 147 -37.09 13.15 -11.01
N SER A 148 -38.06 13.82 -10.40
CA SER A 148 -39.48 13.42 -10.47
C SER A 148 -40.13 13.91 -11.76
N ASP A 149 -41.34 13.42 -12.04
CA ASP A 149 -42.21 13.88 -13.14
C ASP A 149 -41.60 13.73 -14.54
N LYS A 150 -40.55 12.89 -14.71
CA LYS A 150 -40.02 12.53 -16.02
C LYS A 150 -41.06 11.87 -16.92
N VAL A 151 -42.05 11.23 -16.30
CA VAL A 151 -43.35 10.91 -16.89
C VAL A 151 -44.42 11.39 -15.90
N SER A 152 -45.43 12.09 -16.39
CA SER A 152 -46.50 12.68 -15.57
C SER A 152 -47.86 12.56 -16.23
N PHE A 153 -48.91 12.48 -15.43
CA PHE A 153 -50.28 12.62 -15.93
C PHE A 153 -50.52 14.06 -16.36
N ALA A 154 -51.19 14.22 -17.51
CA ALA A 154 -51.42 15.52 -18.14
C ALA A 154 -52.87 15.69 -18.57
N THR A 155 -53.17 16.88 -19.10
CA THR A 155 -54.45 17.22 -19.72
C THR A 155 -54.26 17.65 -21.16
N SER A 156 -55.20 17.29 -22.04
CA SER A 156 -55.24 17.72 -23.44
C SER A 156 -56.55 18.46 -23.70
N GLY A 157 -56.53 19.80 -23.61
CA GLY A 157 -57.77 20.58 -23.60
C GLY A 157 -58.54 20.30 -22.30
N SER A 158 -59.82 19.92 -22.42
CA SER A 158 -60.64 19.51 -21.27
C SER A 158 -60.52 18.02 -20.91
N LEU A 159 -59.71 17.25 -21.64
CA LEU A 159 -59.53 15.82 -21.40
C LEU A 159 -58.41 15.57 -20.40
N SER A 160 -58.63 14.69 -19.43
CA SER A 160 -57.64 14.20 -18.45
C SER A 160 -57.60 12.68 -18.45
N SER A 161 -56.54 12.08 -17.91
CA SER A 161 -56.54 10.63 -17.67
C SER A 161 -57.73 10.23 -16.80
N THR A 162 -58.48 9.19 -17.20
CA THR A 162 -59.68 8.75 -16.48
C THR A 162 -60.01 7.29 -16.78
N ILE A 163 -60.80 6.67 -15.91
CA ILE A 163 -61.39 5.35 -16.10
C ILE A 163 -62.88 5.55 -16.39
N ALA A 164 -63.38 4.85 -17.40
CA ALA A 164 -64.80 4.85 -17.75
C ALA A 164 -65.45 3.56 -17.24
N SER A 165 -66.66 3.69 -16.70
CA SER A 165 -67.57 2.59 -16.37
C SER A 165 -68.79 2.66 -17.29
N VAL A 166 -69.63 1.63 -17.27
CA VAL A 166 -70.95 1.64 -17.96
C VAL A 166 -71.84 2.80 -17.55
N SER A 167 -71.60 3.36 -16.36
CA SER A 167 -72.34 4.47 -15.74
C SER A 167 -71.71 5.85 -15.96
N GLY A 168 -70.54 5.92 -16.61
CA GLY A 168 -69.79 7.17 -16.83
C GLY A 168 -68.38 7.15 -16.23
N ALA A 169 -67.74 8.31 -16.11
CA ALA A 169 -66.39 8.42 -15.55
C ALA A 169 -66.34 8.00 -14.06
N VAL A 170 -65.34 7.21 -13.72
CA VAL A 170 -65.02 6.83 -12.34
C VAL A 170 -64.25 7.98 -11.69
N THR A 171 -64.64 8.36 -10.47
CA THR A 171 -63.91 9.36 -9.71
C THR A 171 -62.83 8.69 -8.88
N LEU A 172 -61.58 9.08 -9.15
CA LEU A 172 -60.40 8.61 -8.45
C LEU A 172 -59.94 9.68 -7.46
N ALA A 173 -59.26 9.26 -6.38
CA ALA A 173 -58.84 10.18 -5.34
C ALA A 173 -57.71 11.12 -5.82
N ALA A 174 -56.79 10.62 -6.66
CA ALA A 174 -55.71 11.40 -7.27
C ALA A 174 -55.10 10.71 -8.50
N ALA A 175 -54.18 11.41 -9.15
CA ALA A 175 -53.24 10.86 -10.12
C ALA A 175 -51.81 11.19 -9.64
N THR A 176 -51.00 10.15 -9.45
CA THR A 176 -49.63 10.25 -8.93
C THR A 176 -48.66 10.09 -10.10
N ASN A 177 -47.89 11.15 -10.37
CA ASN A 177 -46.85 11.13 -11.39
C ASN A 177 -45.70 10.19 -11.01
N LEU A 178 -44.76 10.00 -11.94
CA LEU A 178 -43.58 9.20 -11.67
C LEU A 178 -42.75 9.88 -10.58
N GLY A 179 -42.41 9.11 -9.55
CA GLY A 179 -41.48 9.53 -8.51
C GLY A 179 -40.08 9.80 -9.05
N ALA A 180 -39.17 10.18 -8.14
CA ALA A 180 -37.79 10.46 -8.50
C ALA A 180 -37.11 9.23 -9.13
N VAL A 181 -36.52 9.44 -10.30
CA VAL A 181 -35.66 8.47 -10.97
C VAL A 181 -34.31 9.12 -11.31
N THR A 182 -33.25 8.31 -11.30
CA THR A 182 -31.90 8.74 -11.63
C THR A 182 -31.39 7.99 -12.86
N ARG A 183 -30.79 8.73 -13.78
CA ARG A 183 -30.00 8.22 -14.88
C ARG A 183 -28.67 8.96 -14.88
N ASP A 184 -27.59 8.21 -14.74
CA ASP A 184 -26.23 8.72 -14.88
C ASP A 184 -25.40 7.80 -15.77
N THR A 185 -24.57 8.39 -16.61
CA THR A 185 -23.56 7.70 -17.44
C THR A 185 -22.14 8.20 -17.18
N VAL A 186 -21.98 9.18 -16.29
CA VAL A 186 -20.68 9.72 -15.89
C VAL A 186 -20.14 8.84 -14.77
N ALA A 187 -18.90 8.40 -14.91
CA ALA A 187 -18.25 7.63 -13.85
C ALA A 187 -17.92 8.54 -12.65
N PRO A 188 -18.00 8.00 -11.42
CA PRO A 188 -17.57 8.71 -10.24
C PRO A 188 -16.07 9.05 -10.32
N SER A 189 -15.62 9.96 -9.47
CA SER A 189 -14.21 10.29 -9.31
C SER A 189 -13.68 9.83 -7.96
N LEU A 190 -12.45 9.31 -7.95
CA LEU A 190 -11.73 8.99 -6.72
C LEU A 190 -10.96 10.22 -6.23
N VAL A 191 -11.22 10.64 -4.99
CA VAL A 191 -10.61 11.80 -4.34
C VAL A 191 -9.63 11.32 -3.27
N SER A 192 -8.50 12.02 -3.14
CA SER A 192 -7.46 11.72 -2.15
C SER A 192 -6.91 10.29 -2.23
N VAL A 193 -6.73 9.76 -3.45
CA VAL A 193 -6.08 8.46 -3.67
C VAL A 193 -4.70 8.47 -3.03
N PRO A 194 -4.38 7.51 -2.13
CA PRO A 194 -3.09 7.49 -1.45
C PRO A 194 -1.94 7.39 -2.45
N ALA A 195 -0.92 8.23 -2.27
CA ALA A 195 0.31 8.14 -3.02
C ALA A 195 1.05 6.83 -2.70
N GLY A 196 1.81 6.35 -3.67
CA GLY A 196 2.67 5.18 -3.45
C GLY A 196 3.74 5.46 -2.40
N ARG A 197 4.07 4.46 -1.59
CA ARG A 197 5.04 4.55 -0.49
C ARG A 197 5.96 3.35 -0.47
N SER A 198 7.16 3.55 0.05
CA SER A 198 8.19 2.52 0.14
C SER A 198 8.67 2.35 1.57
N PHE A 199 8.82 1.11 2.00
CA PHE A 199 9.17 0.73 3.36
C PHE A 199 10.34 -0.25 3.38
N TRP A 200 11.08 -0.24 4.49
CA TRP A 200 11.85 -1.40 4.92
C TRP A 200 10.93 -2.39 5.64
N ALA A 201 11.33 -3.67 5.68
CA ALA A 201 10.66 -4.63 6.54
C ALA A 201 10.89 -4.26 8.01
N ASP A 202 9.86 -4.40 8.83
CA ASP A 202 9.98 -4.18 10.27
C ASP A 202 10.95 -5.18 10.90
N ALA A 203 11.75 -4.69 11.85
CA ALA A 203 12.74 -5.45 12.59
C ALA A 203 12.10 -6.33 13.68
N ASN A 204 11.15 -7.18 13.30
CA ASN A 204 10.39 -8.03 14.22
C ASN A 204 10.28 -9.49 13.73
N GLY A 205 10.99 -9.83 12.66
CA GLY A 205 10.99 -11.17 12.07
C GLY A 205 9.68 -11.60 11.41
N MET A 206 8.67 -10.72 11.30
CA MET A 206 7.39 -11.07 10.68
C MET A 206 7.40 -10.94 9.15
N ASN A 207 8.49 -10.43 8.57
CA ASN A 207 8.63 -10.20 7.12
C ASN A 207 7.49 -9.32 6.57
N THR A 208 7.14 -8.28 7.31
CA THR A 208 6.10 -7.30 6.94
C THR A 208 6.53 -5.89 7.32
N ALA A 209 5.92 -4.88 6.71
CA ALA A 209 5.89 -3.51 7.24
C ALA A 209 4.49 -3.20 7.78
N ALA A 210 4.42 -2.66 8.99
CA ALA A 210 3.20 -2.14 9.59
C ALA A 210 2.96 -0.70 9.09
N VAL A 211 2.00 -0.55 8.16
CA VAL A 211 1.64 0.74 7.58
C VAL A 211 0.14 0.86 7.47
N THR A 212 -0.42 2.01 7.84
CA THR A 212 -1.84 2.33 7.63
C THR A 212 -2.04 3.06 6.31
N ILE A 213 -2.80 2.44 5.40
CA ILE A 213 -3.31 3.08 4.17
C ILE A 213 -4.77 3.46 4.39
N VAL A 214 -5.06 4.76 4.25
CA VAL A 214 -6.43 5.29 4.34
C VAL A 214 -7.10 5.15 2.98
N ALA A 215 -8.32 4.63 2.92
CA ALA A 215 -9.05 4.52 1.66
C ALA A 215 -9.38 5.92 1.09
N PRO A 216 -9.40 6.10 -0.25
CA PRO A 216 -9.92 7.30 -0.88
C PRO A 216 -11.42 7.44 -0.63
N THR A 217 -11.95 8.63 -0.93
CA THR A 217 -13.38 8.88 -1.00
C THR A 217 -13.84 8.96 -2.45
N GLY A 218 -15.12 8.69 -2.71
CA GLY A 218 -15.73 8.91 -4.02
C GLY A 218 -16.46 10.26 -4.07
N SER A 219 -16.54 10.85 -5.25
CA SER A 219 -17.46 11.95 -5.53
C SER A 219 -18.08 11.78 -6.90
N ASP A 220 -19.39 12.00 -6.95
CA ASP A 220 -20.19 11.94 -8.15
C ASP A 220 -21.25 13.05 -8.15
N THR A 221 -21.80 13.36 -9.32
CA THR A 221 -22.79 14.44 -9.48
C THR A 221 -24.20 13.99 -9.14
N CYS A 222 -24.57 12.74 -9.45
CA CYS A 222 -25.88 12.18 -9.15
C CYS A 222 -25.89 11.28 -7.92
N ASP A 223 -24.73 10.87 -7.43
CA ASP A 223 -24.59 10.04 -6.24
C ASP A 223 -23.78 10.73 -5.13
N THR A 224 -24.44 10.95 -3.98
CA THR A 224 -23.83 11.55 -2.79
C THR A 224 -23.08 10.55 -1.90
N ALA A 225 -23.27 9.26 -2.13
CA ALA A 225 -22.79 8.16 -1.30
C ALA A 225 -22.10 7.08 -2.15
N VAL A 226 -21.14 7.50 -2.99
CA VAL A 226 -20.36 6.62 -3.86
C VAL A 226 -19.70 5.47 -3.08
N ASP A 227 -19.94 4.24 -3.54
CA ASP A 227 -19.40 3.03 -2.94
C ASP A 227 -17.92 2.84 -3.32
N ILE A 228 -17.05 2.78 -2.30
CA ILE A 228 -15.62 2.51 -2.48
C ILE A 228 -15.28 1.09 -2.06
N THR A 229 -14.70 0.33 -3.00
CA THR A 229 -14.16 -1.01 -2.75
C THR A 229 -12.69 -1.07 -3.14
N TYR A 230 -11.98 -2.12 -2.71
CA TYR A 230 -10.60 -2.35 -3.11
C TYR A 230 -10.27 -3.83 -3.27
N THR A 231 -9.26 -4.08 -4.10
CA THR A 231 -8.55 -5.36 -4.19
C THR A 231 -7.05 -5.10 -4.11
N ARG A 232 -6.26 -6.09 -3.71
CA ARG A 232 -4.80 -5.97 -3.69
C ARG A 232 -4.12 -7.23 -4.17
N THR A 233 -2.91 -7.11 -4.70
CA THR A 233 -2.18 -8.22 -5.33
C THR A 233 -1.73 -9.31 -4.36
N ALA A 234 -1.58 -9.03 -3.05
CA ALA A 234 -1.15 -10.02 -2.06
C ALA A 234 -1.65 -9.72 -0.62
N GLY A 235 -2.03 -10.76 0.13
CA GLY A 235 -2.49 -10.69 1.53
C GLY A 235 -3.84 -9.97 1.72
N SER A 236 -4.19 -9.60 2.97
CA SER A 236 -5.45 -8.91 3.31
C SER A 236 -5.25 -7.66 4.19
N GLY A 237 -6.25 -6.76 4.18
CA GLY A 237 -6.26 -5.54 4.98
C GLY A 237 -5.46 -4.37 4.39
N LEU A 238 -5.33 -3.29 5.15
CA LEU A 238 -4.64 -2.05 4.75
C LEU A 238 -3.64 -1.56 5.83
N SER A 239 -3.30 -2.44 6.77
CA SER A 239 -2.43 -2.16 7.93
C SER A 239 -1.09 -2.89 7.91
N SER A 240 -0.93 -3.88 7.04
CA SER A 240 0.27 -4.72 6.95
C SER A 240 0.51 -5.23 5.53
N PHE A 241 1.77 -5.16 5.12
CA PHE A 241 2.23 -5.48 3.77
C PHE A 241 3.46 -6.38 3.84
N GLY A 242 3.47 -7.45 3.06
CA GLY A 242 4.57 -8.42 3.04
C GLY A 242 5.83 -7.85 2.38
N ALA A 243 6.99 -8.20 2.93
CA ALA A 243 8.27 -7.75 2.43
C ALA A 243 8.75 -8.54 1.19
N GLY A 244 9.62 -7.89 0.41
CA GLY A 244 10.24 -8.43 -0.80
C GLY A 244 9.39 -8.29 -2.08
N ALA A 245 8.28 -7.55 -2.04
CA ALA A 245 7.43 -7.33 -3.20
C ALA A 245 6.69 -5.99 -3.14
N VAL A 246 6.27 -5.52 -4.32
CA VAL A 246 5.34 -4.41 -4.44
C VAL A 246 3.90 -4.94 -4.36
N THR A 247 3.14 -4.44 -3.40
CA THR A 247 1.69 -4.67 -3.32
C THR A 247 0.96 -3.53 -4.00
N THR A 248 0.22 -3.84 -5.06
CA THR A 248 -0.66 -2.87 -5.73
C THR A 248 -2.07 -3.01 -5.17
N ILE A 249 -2.62 -1.89 -4.69
CA ILE A 249 -4.02 -1.77 -4.26
C ILE A 249 -4.78 -1.10 -5.39
N THR A 250 -5.83 -1.74 -5.88
CA THR A 250 -6.76 -1.18 -6.86
C THR A 250 -8.02 -0.75 -6.14
N TRP A 251 -8.29 0.54 -6.14
CA TRP A 251 -9.50 1.16 -5.63
C TRP A 251 -10.54 1.24 -6.74
N THR A 252 -11.80 0.92 -6.43
CA THR A 252 -12.93 1.04 -7.35
C THR A 252 -14.01 1.88 -6.68
N ALA A 253 -14.36 2.99 -7.32
CA ALA A 253 -15.55 3.76 -6.98
C ALA A 253 -16.70 3.32 -7.89
N THR A 254 -17.88 3.08 -7.32
CA THR A 254 -19.10 2.71 -8.05
C THR A 254 -20.23 3.62 -7.59
N ASP A 255 -20.95 4.22 -8.54
CA ASP A 255 -22.17 4.98 -8.23
C ASP A 255 -23.43 4.08 -8.21
N ASP A 256 -24.55 4.62 -7.75
CA ASP A 256 -25.86 3.92 -7.76
C ASP A 256 -26.31 3.47 -9.16
N CYS A 257 -25.86 4.13 -10.24
CA CYS A 257 -26.14 3.75 -11.63
C CYS A 257 -25.22 2.63 -12.15
N GLY A 258 -24.25 2.20 -11.36
CA GLY A 258 -23.28 1.17 -11.71
C GLY A 258 -22.12 1.66 -12.58
N ASN A 259 -21.94 2.98 -12.75
CA ASN A 259 -20.74 3.50 -13.39
C ASN A 259 -19.55 3.35 -12.43
N THR A 260 -18.39 3.00 -12.98
CA THR A 260 -17.20 2.72 -12.16
C THR A 260 -15.98 3.52 -12.59
N ALA A 261 -15.17 3.94 -11.62
CA ALA A 261 -13.82 4.45 -11.85
C ALA A 261 -12.80 3.70 -10.99
N THR A 262 -11.59 3.55 -11.50
CA THR A 262 -10.51 2.84 -10.80
C THR A 262 -9.24 3.67 -10.70
N ASN A 263 -8.49 3.48 -9.61
CA ASN A 263 -7.15 4.03 -9.44
C ASN A 263 -6.30 3.10 -8.57
N THR A 264 -4.99 3.30 -8.55
CA THR A 264 -4.06 2.39 -7.87
C THR A 264 -3.12 3.09 -6.91
N THR A 265 -2.79 2.41 -5.82
CA THR A 265 -1.73 2.77 -4.88
C THR A 265 -0.72 1.64 -4.81
N ALA A 266 0.58 1.96 -4.90
CA ALA A 266 1.65 0.98 -4.77
C ALA A 266 2.34 1.08 -3.40
N VAL A 267 2.48 -0.05 -2.70
CA VAL A 267 3.25 -0.17 -1.45
C VAL A 267 4.42 -1.11 -1.71
N ASP A 268 5.63 -0.58 -1.69
CA ASP A 268 6.86 -1.33 -1.95
C ASP A 268 7.61 -1.61 -0.64
N VAL A 269 7.61 -2.87 -0.19
CA VAL A 269 8.31 -3.27 1.04
C VAL A 269 9.58 -4.05 0.69
N SER A 270 10.73 -3.53 1.12
CA SER A 270 12.03 -4.19 0.93
C SER A 270 12.08 -5.56 1.63
N ALA A 271 12.84 -6.50 1.08
CA ALA A 271 13.14 -7.79 1.72
C ALA A 271 14.14 -7.68 2.90
N SER A 272 14.57 -6.47 3.21
CA SER A 272 15.57 -6.18 4.24
C SER A 272 15.00 -5.26 5.32
N SER A 273 15.62 -5.29 6.49
CA SER A 273 15.34 -4.40 7.63
C SER A 273 16.52 -3.47 7.89
N VAL A 274 16.30 -2.46 8.72
CA VAL A 274 17.34 -1.52 9.15
C VAL A 274 17.91 -1.96 10.51
N MET A 275 19.22 -1.83 10.66
CA MET A 275 19.95 -2.00 11.91
C MET A 275 20.79 -0.76 12.21
N PHE A 276 20.70 -0.24 13.42
CA PHE A 276 21.56 0.81 13.93
C PHE A 276 22.60 0.20 14.85
N ALA A 277 23.87 0.56 14.69
CA ALA A 277 24.91 0.23 15.65
C ALA A 277 25.53 1.49 16.25
N ASP A 278 25.49 1.57 17.58
CA ASP A 278 26.19 2.58 18.37
C ASP A 278 27.46 1.94 18.92
N LEU A 279 28.61 2.35 18.41
CA LEU A 279 29.88 1.69 18.68
C LEU A 279 30.83 2.64 19.40
N SER A 280 31.64 2.07 20.29
CA SER A 280 32.76 2.79 20.88
C SER A 280 34.05 1.99 20.84
N MET A 281 35.17 2.67 20.66
CA MET A 281 36.52 2.12 20.77
C MET A 281 37.16 2.69 22.03
N GLY A 282 37.78 1.81 22.83
CA GLY A 282 38.44 2.20 24.07
C GLY A 282 39.88 2.66 23.84
N GLY A 283 40.26 3.79 24.45
CA GLY A 283 41.65 4.23 24.54
C GLY A 283 41.84 5.72 24.23
N SER A 284 43.09 6.17 24.25
CA SER A 284 43.42 7.58 24.09
C SER A 284 43.71 7.92 22.63
N PHE A 285 42.73 8.52 21.97
CA PHE A 285 42.84 9.00 20.59
C PHE A 285 43.32 10.45 20.55
N THR A 286 44.06 10.81 19.51
CA THR A 286 44.71 12.13 19.41
C THR A 286 44.00 13.10 18.47
N THR A 287 43.20 12.57 17.55
CA THR A 287 42.39 13.34 16.60
C THR A 287 40.97 13.48 17.12
N SER A 288 40.28 14.57 16.74
CA SER A 288 38.90 14.80 17.16
C SER A 288 37.90 13.86 16.49
N SER A 289 38.26 13.33 15.32
CA SER A 289 37.46 12.41 14.53
C SER A 289 38.29 11.65 13.53
N PHE A 290 37.87 10.42 13.21
CA PHE A 290 38.46 9.55 12.19
C PHE A 290 37.44 8.52 11.71
N THR A 291 37.73 7.82 10.63
CA THR A 291 36.88 6.74 10.10
C THR A 291 37.50 5.36 10.29
N ARG A 292 36.65 4.34 10.49
CA ARG A 292 37.04 2.93 10.54
C ARG A 292 36.09 2.06 9.75
N GLY A 293 36.65 1.06 9.06
CA GLY A 293 35.87 -0.04 8.52
C GLY A 293 35.47 -1.00 9.63
N VAL A 294 34.17 -1.15 9.86
CA VAL A 294 33.63 -2.07 10.87
C VAL A 294 32.79 -3.14 10.20
N THR A 295 32.90 -4.36 10.72
CA THR A 295 32.10 -5.51 10.35
C THR A 295 31.21 -5.93 11.51
N VAL A 296 29.91 -6.05 11.27
CA VAL A 296 28.92 -6.66 12.15
C VAL A 296 28.53 -8.01 11.56
N ALA A 297 28.57 -9.08 12.37
CA ALA A 297 28.17 -10.40 11.91
C ALA A 297 27.46 -11.23 12.99
N THR A 298 26.51 -12.07 12.59
CA THR A 298 25.83 -13.05 13.47
C THR A 298 26.28 -14.47 13.16
N THR A 299 26.35 -15.32 14.18
CA THR A 299 26.77 -16.72 14.04
C THR A 299 25.60 -17.72 14.08
N SER A 300 24.36 -17.25 14.25
CA SER A 300 23.16 -18.10 14.33
C SER A 300 22.29 -18.00 13.07
N GLY A 301 21.68 -19.11 12.67
CA GLY A 301 20.72 -19.16 11.55
C GLY A 301 21.39 -19.03 10.18
N ALA A 302 20.78 -18.27 9.26
CA ALA A 302 21.35 -17.99 7.94
C ALA A 302 22.67 -17.19 7.99
N GLY A 303 22.96 -16.55 9.14
CA GLY A 303 24.11 -15.66 9.34
C GLY A 303 24.05 -14.42 8.45
N PHE A 304 24.39 -13.26 8.99
CA PHE A 304 24.72 -12.12 8.15
C PHE A 304 26.11 -11.61 8.53
N SER A 305 26.80 -11.02 7.56
CA SER A 305 28.02 -10.25 7.79
C SER A 305 27.95 -9.03 6.89
N VAL A 306 27.91 -7.85 7.50
CA VAL A 306 27.84 -6.57 6.82
C VAL A 306 29.00 -5.71 7.30
N SER A 307 29.62 -5.00 6.38
CA SER A 307 30.69 -4.06 6.69
C SER A 307 30.34 -2.68 6.19
N ASP A 308 30.64 -1.67 6.98
CA ASP A 308 30.51 -0.28 6.57
C ASP A 308 31.62 0.58 7.20
N THR A 309 31.80 1.78 6.67
CA THR A 309 32.77 2.75 7.19
C THR A 309 32.05 3.69 8.14
N ILE A 310 32.47 3.68 9.39
CA ILE A 310 31.86 4.49 10.44
C ILE A 310 32.74 5.71 10.72
N SER A 311 32.11 6.85 10.98
CA SER A 311 32.80 8.03 11.51
C SER A 311 32.76 7.99 13.04
N LEU A 312 33.92 8.05 13.65
CA LEU A 312 34.10 8.05 15.10
C LEU A 312 34.54 9.43 15.54
N ALA A 313 33.83 10.00 16.51
CA ALA A 313 34.18 11.23 17.19
C ALA A 313 34.76 10.90 18.57
N THR A 314 35.85 11.56 18.96
CA THR A 314 36.41 11.38 20.30
C THR A 314 35.62 12.23 21.29
N ALA A 315 35.04 11.60 22.31
CA ALA A 315 34.36 12.34 23.37
C ALA A 315 35.39 13.21 24.11
N GLY A 316 35.10 14.52 24.20
CA GLY A 316 35.97 15.50 24.85
C GLY A 316 36.30 15.13 26.30
N SER A 317 37.53 15.48 26.71
CA SER A 317 38.20 15.19 27.99
C SER A 317 37.30 14.94 29.21
N GLY A 318 37.27 13.68 29.67
CA GLY A 318 36.77 13.27 30.98
C GLY A 318 36.78 11.74 31.13
N SER A 319 37.66 11.21 31.98
CA SER A 319 37.87 9.84 32.52
C SER A 319 37.53 8.55 31.72
N THR A 320 36.98 8.60 30.52
CA THR A 320 36.79 7.47 29.61
C THR A 320 37.17 7.91 28.20
N SER A 321 38.46 8.00 27.89
CA SER A 321 38.94 8.29 26.53
C SER A 321 38.36 7.24 25.57
N ARG A 322 37.43 7.66 24.72
CA ARG A 322 36.71 6.81 23.77
C ARG A 322 36.44 7.57 22.48
N ALA A 323 36.47 6.83 21.38
CA ALA A 323 35.93 7.28 20.11
C ALA A 323 34.57 6.59 19.90
N GLN A 324 33.53 7.35 19.58
CA GLN A 324 32.15 6.88 19.45
C GLN A 324 31.57 7.26 18.10
N GLY A 325 30.74 6.39 17.55
CA GLY A 325 30.15 6.59 16.23
C GLY A 325 28.94 5.71 16.03
N THR A 326 28.08 6.12 15.11
CA THR A 326 26.86 5.40 14.74
C THR A 326 26.97 4.93 13.30
N ALA A 327 26.33 3.80 13.00
CA ALA A 327 26.27 3.25 11.65
C ALA A 327 24.93 2.59 11.39
N ASP A 328 24.46 2.75 10.14
CA ASP A 328 23.17 2.28 9.70
C ASP A 328 23.42 1.16 8.68
N PHE A 329 22.98 -0.05 9.02
CA PHE A 329 23.15 -1.22 8.17
C PHE A 329 21.80 -1.67 7.62
N THR A 330 21.84 -2.17 6.39
CA THR A 330 20.74 -2.95 5.82
C THR A 330 20.99 -4.42 6.10
N VAL A 331 20.04 -5.08 6.76
CA VAL A 331 20.11 -6.51 7.08
C VAL A 331 19.16 -7.26 6.17
N SER A 332 19.72 -8.08 5.29
CA SER A 332 18.96 -8.86 4.32
C SER A 332 18.41 -10.15 4.95
N GLY A 333 17.24 -10.57 4.47
CA GLY A 333 16.52 -11.70 5.02
C GLY A 333 15.78 -11.28 6.28
N ALA A 334 14.46 -11.14 6.15
CA ALA A 334 13.55 -10.82 7.25
C ALA A 334 13.43 -12.00 8.24
N VAL A 335 14.54 -12.31 8.89
CA VAL A 335 14.65 -13.25 10.00
C VAL A 335 14.48 -12.44 11.28
N ASP A 336 13.85 -13.05 12.29
CA ASP A 336 13.84 -12.47 13.63
C ASP A 336 15.26 -12.52 14.22
N TRP A 337 15.90 -11.36 14.33
CA TRP A 337 17.23 -11.25 14.94
C TRP A 337 17.16 -10.89 16.43
N THR A 338 15.97 -10.78 17.04
CA THR A 338 15.79 -10.39 18.45
C THR A 338 16.46 -11.35 19.44
N SER A 339 16.53 -12.63 19.09
CA SER A 339 17.21 -13.66 19.90
C SER A 339 18.64 -13.93 19.44
N ALA A 340 19.12 -13.25 18.41
CA ALA A 340 20.45 -13.44 17.86
C ALA A 340 21.47 -12.58 18.61
N CYS A 341 22.70 -13.10 18.67
CA CYS A 341 23.85 -12.33 19.10
C CYS A 341 24.62 -11.86 17.87
N ALA A 342 25.09 -10.61 17.92
CA ALA A 342 25.98 -10.04 16.94
C ALA A 342 27.42 -10.05 17.49
N THR A 343 28.39 -10.12 16.59
CA THR A 343 29.78 -9.81 16.87
C THR A 343 30.21 -8.65 16.02
N VAL A 344 30.98 -7.73 16.58
CA VAL A 344 31.44 -6.51 15.91
C VAL A 344 32.95 -6.41 16.01
N ARG A 345 33.62 -6.02 14.92
CA ARG A 345 35.03 -5.64 14.91
C ARG A 345 35.33 -4.63 13.82
N ASP A 346 36.31 -3.79 14.08
CA ASP A 346 37.20 -3.26 13.05
C ASP A 346 38.27 -4.32 12.73
N PRO A 347 38.32 -4.87 11.49
CA PRO A 347 39.24 -5.93 11.15
C PRO A 347 40.73 -5.58 11.22
N LEU A 348 41.10 -4.31 11.17
CA LEU A 348 42.50 -3.88 11.13
C LEU A 348 43.04 -3.46 12.49
N HIS A 349 42.15 -3.22 13.47
CA HIS A 349 42.57 -2.62 14.73
C HIS A 349 42.02 -3.33 15.98
N THR A 350 40.93 -4.09 15.87
CA THR A 350 40.22 -4.59 17.06
C THR A 350 39.92 -6.08 17.01
N LEU A 351 39.78 -6.65 18.21
CA LEU A 351 39.18 -7.96 18.40
C LEU A 351 37.66 -7.92 18.16
N ARG A 352 37.06 -9.07 17.86
CA ARG A 352 35.60 -9.26 17.89
C ARG A 352 35.07 -9.10 19.30
N ARG A 353 33.97 -8.36 19.41
CA ARG A 353 33.16 -8.24 20.63
C ARG A 353 31.76 -8.74 20.39
N ALA A 354 31.23 -9.51 21.34
CA ALA A 354 29.87 -10.02 21.28
C ALA A 354 28.90 -9.02 21.89
N LEU A 355 27.85 -8.67 21.16
CA LEU A 355 26.84 -7.69 21.54
C LEU A 355 25.45 -8.28 21.35
N THR A 356 24.51 -7.86 22.18
CA THR A 356 23.10 -8.24 22.04
C THR A 356 22.42 -7.37 21.00
N ILE A 357 21.60 -7.98 20.14
CA ILE A 357 20.73 -7.26 19.22
C ILE A 357 19.43 -6.93 19.96
N GLY A 358 19.16 -5.64 20.15
CA GLY A 358 17.86 -5.15 20.60
C GLY A 358 16.93 -4.89 19.41
N VAL A 359 15.63 -4.84 19.67
CA VAL A 359 14.63 -4.30 18.74
C VAL A 359 13.87 -3.19 19.45
N GLY A 360 13.69 -2.08 18.77
CA GLY A 360 12.93 -0.94 19.27
C GLY A 360 11.91 -0.43 18.24
N PRO A 361 10.75 0.06 18.68
CA PRO A 361 9.89 0.86 17.82
C PRO A 361 10.62 2.16 17.50
N THR A 362 10.90 2.37 16.22
CA THR A 362 11.61 3.53 15.72
C THR A 362 10.93 3.93 14.42
N ASN A 363 10.27 5.09 14.42
CA ASN A 363 9.74 5.64 13.18
C ASN A 363 10.84 6.47 12.53
N GLY A 364 11.19 6.14 11.29
CA GLY A 364 12.23 6.86 10.56
C GLY A 364 12.19 6.59 9.07
N SER A 365 13.17 7.15 8.37
CA SER A 365 13.39 6.91 6.95
C SER A 365 14.88 6.78 6.69
N LEU A 366 15.26 5.77 5.90
CA LEU A 366 16.62 5.56 5.41
C LEU A 366 16.54 5.29 3.91
N ASP A 367 17.36 6.00 3.12
CA ASP A 367 17.37 5.90 1.65
C ASP A 367 16.00 6.08 0.98
N GLY A 368 15.17 6.97 1.54
CA GLY A 368 13.83 7.26 1.02
C GLY A 368 12.78 6.18 1.31
N ARG A 369 13.11 5.18 2.13
CA ARG A 369 12.17 4.16 2.61
C ARG A 369 11.90 4.33 4.09
N GLU A 370 10.63 4.27 4.45
CA GLU A 370 10.17 4.40 5.82
C GLU A 370 10.31 3.08 6.61
N PHE A 371 10.40 3.15 7.94
CA PHE A 371 10.37 1.97 8.82
C PHE A 371 9.73 2.34 10.15
N ASN A 372 9.15 1.36 10.84
CA ASN A 372 8.47 1.53 12.13
C ASN A 372 9.19 0.83 13.28
N SER A 373 10.19 0.01 12.95
CA SER A 373 11.07 -0.64 13.91
C SER A 373 12.45 -0.89 13.29
N SER A 374 13.46 -0.94 14.14
CA SER A 374 14.85 -1.21 13.74
C SER A 374 15.53 -2.13 14.75
N TYR A 375 16.54 -2.85 14.26
CA TYR A 375 17.48 -3.56 15.12
C TYR A 375 18.49 -2.57 15.70
N GLY A 376 18.96 -2.81 16.92
CA GLY A 376 19.96 -1.99 17.59
C GLY A 376 21.09 -2.85 18.13
N VAL A 377 22.34 -2.43 17.93
CA VAL A 377 23.51 -3.03 18.56
C VAL A 377 24.24 -1.93 19.32
N ASN A 378 24.38 -2.08 20.64
CA ASN A 378 24.99 -1.05 21.49
C ASN A 378 26.29 -1.55 22.11
N GLY A 379 27.42 -1.04 21.61
CA GLY A 379 28.76 -1.21 22.16
C GLY A 379 29.34 0.10 22.73
N SER A 380 28.47 1.06 23.08
CA SER A 380 28.87 2.38 23.61
C SER A 380 28.90 2.45 25.14
N SER A 381 28.45 1.40 25.83
CA SER A 381 28.46 1.31 27.29
C SER A 381 29.89 1.32 27.84
N SER A 382 30.05 1.62 29.13
CA SER A 382 31.36 1.61 29.79
C SER A 382 32.09 0.26 29.75
N SER A 383 31.39 -0.83 29.43
CA SER A 383 31.95 -2.19 29.44
C SER A 383 32.00 -2.88 28.07
N ASP A 384 31.29 -2.35 27.06
CA ASP A 384 31.04 -3.07 25.79
C ASP A 384 31.77 -2.45 24.57
N TYR A 385 32.91 -1.79 24.80
CA TYR A 385 33.69 -1.16 23.72
C TYR A 385 34.56 -2.16 22.96
N LEU A 386 34.84 -1.83 21.70
CA LEU A 386 35.79 -2.57 20.88
C LEU A 386 37.21 -2.43 21.44
N VAL A 387 37.89 -3.56 21.57
CA VAL A 387 39.24 -3.65 22.13
C VAL A 387 40.27 -3.53 21.02
N VAL A 388 41.02 -2.44 21.07
CA VAL A 388 42.02 -2.04 20.08
C VAL A 388 43.38 -2.64 20.41
N GLY A 389 44.15 -3.00 19.38
CA GLY A 389 45.49 -3.57 19.49
C GLY A 389 45.69 -4.82 18.63
N ASN A 390 44.69 -5.23 17.85
CA ASN A 390 44.84 -6.34 16.92
C ASN A 390 45.31 -5.80 15.56
N GLY A 391 46.60 -5.92 15.26
CA GLY A 391 47.23 -5.38 14.06
C GLY A 391 47.41 -6.40 12.94
N ASN A 392 47.27 -7.70 13.25
CA ASN A 392 47.42 -8.79 12.28
C ASN A 392 46.06 -9.39 11.83
N ALA A 393 44.96 -8.90 12.40
CA ALA A 393 43.57 -9.28 12.11
C ALA A 393 43.15 -10.69 12.56
N ASP A 394 43.91 -11.35 13.45
CA ASP A 394 43.57 -12.67 13.99
C ASP A 394 42.61 -12.59 15.19
N ALA A 395 42.47 -13.68 15.97
CA ALA A 395 41.52 -13.76 17.08
C ALA A 395 42.12 -13.38 18.45
N VAL A 396 43.37 -12.92 18.50
CA VAL A 396 44.09 -12.58 19.73
C VAL A 396 44.85 -11.27 19.60
N ILE A 397 45.24 -10.69 20.73
CA ILE A 397 46.27 -9.66 20.78
C ILE A 397 47.48 -10.30 21.43
N ASP A 398 48.55 -10.51 20.67
CA ASP A 398 49.72 -11.23 21.16
C ASP A 398 51.05 -10.71 20.59
N ILE A 399 52.12 -11.48 20.75
CA ILE A 399 53.46 -11.08 20.30
C ILE A 399 53.54 -10.86 18.79
N LEU A 400 52.67 -11.47 17.99
CA LEU A 400 52.60 -11.25 16.55
C LEU A 400 52.05 -9.86 16.22
N ASP A 401 51.06 -9.35 16.95
CA ASP A 401 50.58 -7.97 16.78
C ASP A 401 51.65 -6.94 17.15
N PHE A 402 52.37 -7.18 18.24
CA PHE A 402 53.54 -6.38 18.60
C PHE A 402 54.56 -6.37 17.46
N SER A 403 54.83 -7.54 16.87
CA SER A 403 55.80 -7.64 15.78
C SER A 403 55.33 -6.90 14.52
N VAL A 404 54.03 -6.88 14.21
CA VAL A 404 53.45 -6.02 13.14
C VAL A 404 53.67 -4.55 13.48
N PHE A 405 53.32 -4.11 14.69
CA PHE A 405 53.51 -2.73 15.13
C PHE A 405 54.97 -2.28 14.94
N VAL A 406 55.93 -3.13 15.33
CA VAL A 406 57.35 -2.81 15.17
C VAL A 406 57.72 -2.57 13.69
N THR A 407 57.13 -3.31 12.74
CA THR A 407 57.40 -3.10 11.31
C THR A 407 56.90 -1.75 10.78
N GLN A 408 55.88 -1.17 11.41
CA GLN A 408 55.32 0.13 11.03
C GLN A 408 55.79 1.28 11.94
N ARG A 409 56.48 0.98 13.04
CA ARG A 409 56.94 1.98 14.02
C ARG A 409 57.78 3.06 13.37
N GLY A 410 57.45 4.32 13.66
CA GLY A 410 58.09 5.50 13.09
C GLY A 410 57.53 5.93 11.73
N ALA A 411 56.53 5.22 11.17
CA ALA A 411 55.77 5.73 10.04
C ALA A 411 55.03 7.02 10.46
N THR A 412 55.08 8.07 9.64
CA THR A 412 54.47 9.38 9.94
C THR A 412 53.35 9.80 8.98
N ASN A 413 52.98 8.92 8.04
CA ASN A 413 51.96 9.18 7.01
C ASN A 413 51.12 7.92 6.74
N LEU A 414 50.79 7.14 7.77
CA LEU A 414 50.02 5.89 7.60
C LEU A 414 48.54 6.15 7.24
N GLY A 415 48.09 7.40 7.36
CA GLY A 415 46.70 7.81 7.18
C GLY A 415 45.88 7.48 8.43
N ILE A 416 45.16 8.46 8.97
CA ILE A 416 44.38 8.28 10.20
C ILE A 416 43.07 7.53 9.97
N ASP A 417 42.62 7.41 8.73
CA ASP A 417 41.32 6.88 8.33
C ASP A 417 41.47 5.51 7.68
N THR A 418 40.58 4.58 8.03
CA THR A 418 40.40 3.33 7.29
C THR A 418 38.93 3.13 6.92
N THR A 419 38.72 2.41 5.81
CA THR A 419 37.40 2.06 5.29
C THR A 419 37.17 0.56 5.40
N SER A 420 35.92 0.12 5.17
CA SER A 420 35.59 -1.31 5.06
C SER A 420 36.31 -2.06 3.93
N SER A 421 36.98 -1.33 3.03
CA SER A 421 37.81 -1.86 1.93
C SER A 421 39.31 -1.74 2.16
N SER A 422 39.74 -1.11 3.26
CA SER A 422 41.16 -1.00 3.61
C SER A 422 41.74 -2.37 3.95
N THR A 423 42.98 -2.60 3.52
CA THR A 423 43.72 -3.85 3.77
C THR A 423 44.87 -3.60 4.73
N GLY A 424 45.09 -4.52 5.66
CA GLY A 424 46.13 -4.39 6.69
C GLY A 424 47.54 -4.72 6.23
N PRO A 425 48.51 -4.58 7.15
CA PRO A 425 48.32 -4.13 8.53
C PRO A 425 48.19 -2.60 8.66
N HIS A 426 47.52 -2.13 9.72
CA HIS A 426 47.44 -0.72 10.10
C HIS A 426 47.50 -0.61 11.62
N THR A 427 48.64 -0.12 12.15
CA THR A 427 48.91 -0.09 13.61
C THR A 427 48.98 1.32 14.19
N ASP A 428 48.43 2.32 13.48
CA ASP A 428 48.13 3.65 14.05
C ASP A 428 46.80 3.57 14.82
N PHE A 429 46.85 2.83 15.92
CA PHE A 429 45.71 2.51 16.78
C PHE A 429 45.06 3.75 17.40
N ASN A 430 45.83 4.81 17.64
CA ASN A 430 45.35 6.04 18.26
C ASN A 430 44.90 7.12 17.26
N ALA A 431 44.91 6.79 15.97
CA ALA A 431 44.55 7.67 14.85
C ALA A 431 45.32 9.00 14.84
N SER A 432 46.63 8.97 15.09
CA SER A 432 47.50 10.16 15.08
C SER A 432 48.19 10.41 13.75
N GLY A 433 48.18 9.42 12.86
CA GLY A 433 48.92 9.39 11.60
C GLY A 433 50.37 8.95 11.78
N VAL A 434 50.80 8.70 13.03
CA VAL A 434 52.15 8.36 13.41
C VAL A 434 52.18 7.12 14.28
N VAL A 435 52.88 6.07 13.85
CA VAL A 435 53.02 4.85 14.66
C VAL A 435 54.12 5.03 15.71
N SER A 436 53.73 5.15 16.98
CA SER A 436 54.59 5.54 18.09
C SER A 436 54.36 4.69 19.36
N ASN A 437 55.04 5.03 20.46
CA ASN A 437 54.76 4.37 21.75
C ASN A 437 53.33 4.64 22.26
N ALA A 438 52.65 5.67 21.74
CA ALA A 438 51.25 5.88 22.05
C ALA A 438 50.37 4.74 21.50
N ASP A 439 50.67 4.20 20.32
CA ASP A 439 49.95 3.06 19.74
C ASP A 439 50.32 1.75 20.45
N LEU A 440 51.60 1.58 20.81
CA LEU A 440 52.05 0.45 21.64
C LEU A 440 51.29 0.37 22.97
N SER A 441 50.79 1.49 23.50
CA SER A 441 50.00 1.49 24.73
C SER A 441 48.72 0.64 24.61
N PHE A 442 48.06 0.67 23.45
CA PHE A 442 46.85 -0.13 23.19
C PHE A 442 47.16 -1.63 23.16
N LEU A 443 48.24 -2.01 22.47
CA LEU A 443 48.78 -3.38 22.47
C LEU A 443 49.13 -3.85 23.88
N SER A 444 49.89 -3.05 24.63
CA SER A 444 50.41 -3.44 25.94
C SER A 444 49.31 -3.62 26.99
N VAL A 445 48.26 -2.78 26.95
CA VAL A 445 47.14 -2.84 27.89
C VAL A 445 46.24 -4.04 27.59
N ASN A 446 46.09 -4.39 26.31
CA ASN A 446 45.21 -5.46 25.85
C ASN A 446 45.97 -6.76 25.49
N PHE A 447 47.24 -6.87 25.89
CA PHE A 447 48.07 -8.04 25.57
C PHE A 447 47.44 -9.31 26.15
N PHE A 448 47.35 -10.36 25.34
CA PHE A 448 46.61 -11.60 25.57
C PHE A 448 45.08 -11.50 25.59
N ALA A 449 44.50 -10.37 25.20
CA ALA A 449 43.07 -10.32 24.93
C ALA A 449 42.71 -11.23 23.74
N VAL A 450 41.48 -11.72 23.74
CA VAL A 450 40.97 -12.68 22.75
C VAL A 450 39.61 -12.23 22.24
N ASP A 451 39.26 -12.68 21.04
CA ASP A 451 37.94 -12.50 20.45
C ASP A 451 36.84 -13.05 21.38
N GLU A 452 35.73 -12.33 21.42
CA GLU A 452 34.49 -12.83 21.97
C GLU A 452 33.64 -13.49 20.89
N SER A 453 32.82 -14.46 21.30
CA SER A 453 31.83 -15.10 20.44
C SER A 453 30.46 -15.13 21.09
N CYS A 454 29.44 -15.34 20.27
CA CYS A 454 28.04 -15.47 20.66
C CYS A 454 27.74 -16.80 21.38
N GLY A 455 28.27 -16.94 22.60
CA GLY A 455 28.24 -18.16 23.41
C GLY A 455 29.37 -18.26 24.42
N GLY A 456 30.23 -17.24 24.54
CA GLY A 456 31.42 -17.23 25.40
C GLY A 456 32.72 -17.51 24.63
N TYR A 457 33.85 -17.60 25.34
CA TYR A 457 35.13 -17.94 24.75
C TYR A 457 35.11 -19.39 24.24
N THR A 458 35.34 -19.60 22.93
CA THR A 458 35.30 -20.92 22.30
C THR A 458 36.66 -21.61 22.20
N GLY A 459 37.68 -21.16 22.93
CA GLY A 459 39.03 -21.75 22.83
C GLY A 459 39.75 -21.39 21.53
N GLY A 460 39.30 -20.36 20.83
CA GLY A 460 39.98 -19.82 19.65
C GLY A 460 41.38 -19.32 20.03
N GLN A 461 42.38 -19.74 19.26
CA GLN A 461 43.82 -19.38 19.32
C GLN A 461 44.37 -18.95 20.70
N THR A 462 45.31 -19.72 21.25
CA THR A 462 46.01 -19.28 22.46
C THR A 462 46.97 -18.14 22.15
N PRO A 463 46.88 -16.99 22.83
CA PRO A 463 47.82 -15.89 22.65
C PRO A 463 49.26 -16.33 22.88
N LEU A 464 50.16 -15.94 21.98
CA LEU A 464 51.59 -16.22 22.08
C LEU A 464 52.32 -15.16 22.91
N ALA A 465 53.00 -15.60 23.96
CA ALA A 465 53.90 -14.74 24.73
C ALA A 465 55.25 -14.50 24.03
N SER A 466 55.65 -15.44 23.16
CA SER A 466 56.92 -15.40 22.45
C SER A 466 56.89 -16.19 21.16
N ILE A 467 57.76 -15.81 20.23
CA ILE A 467 57.99 -16.54 18.98
C ILE A 467 59.45 -16.41 18.55
N SER A 468 60.09 -17.53 18.18
CA SER A 468 61.47 -17.46 17.67
C SER A 468 61.53 -16.75 16.31
N VAL A 469 62.60 -15.99 16.06
CA VAL A 469 62.88 -15.36 14.75
C VAL A 469 62.90 -16.41 13.63
N LYS A 470 63.37 -17.63 13.94
CA LYS A 470 63.35 -18.76 13.00
C LYS A 470 61.93 -19.15 12.60
N GLN A 471 60.99 -19.13 13.54
CA GLN A 471 59.59 -19.46 13.28
C GLN A 471 58.88 -18.36 12.50
N LEU A 472 59.11 -17.08 12.82
CA LEU A 472 58.61 -15.94 12.03
C LEU A 472 59.02 -16.07 10.55
N ARG A 473 60.30 -16.36 10.29
CA ARG A 473 60.81 -16.57 8.92
C ARG A 473 60.16 -17.77 8.23
N ARG A 474 59.90 -18.87 8.96
CA ARG A 474 59.20 -20.06 8.42
C ARG A 474 57.73 -19.77 8.08
N MET A 475 57.10 -18.85 8.79
CA MET A 475 55.73 -18.40 8.53
C MET A 475 55.66 -17.36 7.40
N GLY A 476 56.77 -17.01 6.76
CA GLY A 476 56.84 -15.95 5.75
C GLY A 476 56.86 -14.54 6.34
N LEU A 477 56.87 -14.41 7.66
CA LEU A 477 56.84 -13.15 8.41
C LEU A 477 58.26 -12.65 8.72
N GLY A 478 59.21 -12.89 7.81
CA GLY A 478 60.63 -12.58 8.03
C GLY A 478 60.90 -11.09 8.31
N ALA A 479 60.05 -10.19 7.81
CA ALA A 479 60.14 -8.76 8.09
C ALA A 479 59.90 -8.43 9.57
N GLN A 480 59.09 -9.22 10.28
CA GLN A 480 58.78 -9.02 11.70
C GLN A 480 59.91 -9.42 12.64
N ALA A 481 60.97 -10.07 12.12
CA ALA A 481 62.15 -10.43 12.92
C ALA A 481 62.87 -9.22 13.54
N MET A 482 62.66 -8.00 13.04
CA MET A 482 63.18 -6.78 13.66
C MET A 482 62.56 -6.48 15.05
N ALA A 483 61.48 -7.18 15.41
CA ALA A 483 60.88 -7.08 16.73
C ALA A 483 61.69 -7.79 17.82
N ASP A 484 62.70 -8.59 17.47
CA ASP A 484 63.73 -9.10 18.38
C ASP A 484 64.79 -7.99 18.51
N VAL A 485 64.57 -7.10 19.48
CA VAL A 485 65.33 -5.85 19.69
C VAL A 485 66.59 -6.11 20.51
N ASN A 486 66.57 -7.11 21.39
CA ASN A 486 67.75 -7.52 22.15
C ASN A 486 68.68 -8.48 21.37
N ASN A 487 68.24 -8.99 20.22
CA ASN A 487 68.94 -9.94 19.34
C ASN A 487 69.22 -11.29 20.02
N ASP A 488 68.33 -11.79 20.88
CA ASP A 488 68.45 -13.10 21.52
C ASP A 488 67.86 -14.25 20.68
N GLY A 489 67.26 -13.93 19.52
CA GLY A 489 66.66 -14.88 18.59
C GLY A 489 65.19 -15.17 18.86
N TRP A 490 64.59 -14.51 19.85
CA TRP A 490 63.18 -14.54 20.19
C TRP A 490 62.59 -13.15 20.08
N VAL A 491 61.34 -13.09 19.65
CA VAL A 491 60.49 -11.92 19.89
C VAL A 491 59.63 -12.30 21.08
N ASP A 492 59.77 -11.60 22.20
CA ASP A 492 58.99 -11.84 23.41
C ASP A 492 58.66 -10.57 24.21
N THR A 493 58.06 -10.74 25.38
CA THR A 493 57.66 -9.61 26.24
C THR A 493 58.85 -8.75 26.69
N THR A 494 60.06 -9.28 26.70
CA THR A 494 61.30 -8.53 26.98
C THR A 494 61.56 -7.51 25.89
N ASP A 495 61.40 -7.87 24.62
CA ASP A 495 61.51 -6.93 23.50
C ASP A 495 60.44 -5.85 23.56
N MET A 496 59.21 -6.25 23.87
CA MET A 496 58.12 -5.29 24.07
C MET A 496 58.46 -4.26 25.15
N MET A 497 59.00 -4.72 26.29
CA MET A 497 59.48 -3.82 27.36
C MET A 497 60.61 -2.90 26.88
N LEU A 498 61.57 -3.40 26.10
CA LEU A 498 62.66 -2.58 25.56
C LEU A 498 62.14 -1.50 24.61
N VAL A 499 61.20 -1.84 23.72
CA VAL A 499 60.54 -0.88 22.81
C VAL A 499 59.75 0.17 23.61
N MET A 500 59.03 -0.24 24.66
CA MET A 500 58.35 0.69 25.59
C MET A 500 59.33 1.65 26.26
N GLN A 501 60.54 1.20 26.60
CA GLN A 501 61.63 2.01 27.16
C GLN A 501 62.37 2.86 26.11
N GLY A 502 61.96 2.81 24.84
CA GLY A 502 62.51 3.64 23.76
C GLY A 502 63.62 2.99 22.94
N ALA A 503 63.88 1.69 23.11
CA ALA A 503 64.81 0.97 22.24
C ALA A 503 64.30 1.00 20.80
N VAL A 504 65.20 1.26 19.83
CA VAL A 504 64.84 1.36 18.41
C VAL A 504 65.09 0.02 17.71
N PRO A 505 64.08 -0.59 17.08
CA PRO A 505 64.21 -1.81 16.29
C PRO A 505 65.19 -1.60 15.14
N VAL A 506 66.09 -2.56 14.94
CA VAL A 506 67.06 -2.53 13.82
C VAL A 506 66.73 -3.69 12.90
N GLN A 507 66.77 -3.47 11.58
CA GLN A 507 66.62 -4.57 10.63
C GLN A 507 67.71 -5.62 10.87
N GLN A 508 67.31 -6.82 11.27
CA GLN A 508 68.22 -7.94 11.41
C GLN A 508 68.76 -8.34 10.03
N LYS A 509 70.08 -8.56 9.93
CA LYS A 509 70.73 -8.99 8.68
C LYS A 509 70.07 -10.26 8.14
N PRO A 510 69.88 -10.39 6.81
CA PRO A 510 69.47 -11.65 6.20
C PRO A 510 70.43 -12.77 6.64
N ILE A 511 69.92 -13.97 6.88
CA ILE A 511 70.80 -15.14 7.01
C ILE A 511 71.55 -15.25 5.69
N SER A 512 72.87 -15.04 5.70
CA SER A 512 73.70 -15.44 4.58
C SER A 512 73.52 -16.93 4.43
N THR A 513 72.86 -17.37 3.37
CA THR A 513 72.97 -18.76 2.93
C THR A 513 74.42 -18.94 2.49
N SER A 514 75.31 -19.28 3.41
CA SER A 514 76.59 -19.84 3.04
C SER A 514 76.25 -21.12 2.28
N SER A 515 76.39 -21.06 0.96
CA SER A 515 76.42 -22.23 0.10
C SER A 515 77.56 -23.11 0.61
N ASN A 516 77.23 -24.10 1.44
CA ASN A 516 78.12 -25.21 1.70
C ASN A 516 78.13 -26.08 0.44
N THR A 517 78.89 -25.65 -0.55
CA THR A 517 79.49 -26.52 -1.56
C THR A 517 80.93 -26.76 -1.14
N ALA A 518 81.16 -27.85 -0.41
CA ALA A 518 82.45 -28.52 -0.32
C ALA A 518 82.27 -29.96 0.19
N TRP A 519 82.42 -30.89 -0.77
CA TRP A 519 82.78 -32.32 -0.68
C TRP A 519 82.08 -33.25 0.30
#